data_AF-E7MLV8-F1
#
_entry.id   AF-E7MLV8-F1
#
_cell.length_a   1.000
_cell.length_b   1.000
_cell.length_c   1.000
_cell.angle_alpha   90.00
_cell.angle_beta   90.00
_cell.angle_gamma   90.00
#
_symmetry.space_group_name_H-M   'P 1'
#
loop_
_entity.id
_entity.type
_entity.pdbx_description
1 polymer ?
#
loop_
_entity_poly.entity_id
_entity_poly.type
_entity_poly.pdbx_seq_one_letter_code
_entity_poly.pdbx_strand_id
1 'polypeptide(L)'
;MIVKQLDHASIDEIAVAIENELKELDETAEVEIYSGQNDQSTLMQIGKQAVTDGADVIIPIGTLAAQTMVVASEDIEIPVVYATISDPEAASLTGID
;
A
#
# COMPACT_ATOMS: atom_id res chain seq x y z
N MET A 1 4.92 -0.52 -5.25
CA MET A 1 3.59 0.08 -5.49
C MET A 1 3.06 0.75 -4.23
N ILE A 2 2.53 1.97 -4.32
CA ILE A 2 1.87 2.70 -3.22
C ILE A 2 0.35 2.67 -3.43
N VAL A 3 -0.42 2.31 -2.41
CA VAL A 3 -1.89 2.20 -2.49
C VAL A 3 -2.55 3.10 -1.45
N LYS A 4 -3.12 4.21 -1.90
CA LYS A 4 -3.87 5.14 -1.07
C LYS A 4 -5.26 4.58 -0.78
N GLN A 5 -5.70 4.64 0.48
CA GLN A 5 -7.08 4.29 0.82
C GLN A 5 -8.07 5.20 0.11
N LEU A 6 -7.82 6.50 0.05
CA LEU A 6 -8.64 7.49 -0.64
C LEU A 6 -7.79 8.67 -1.11
N ASP A 7 -8.35 9.50 -1.99
CA ASP A 7 -7.78 10.80 -2.32
C ASP A 7 -8.04 11.79 -1.17
N HIS A 8 -6.96 12.25 -0.55
CA HIS A 8 -6.99 13.27 0.49
C HIS A 8 -5.60 13.91 0.57
N ALA A 9 -5.54 15.23 0.72
CA ALA A 9 -4.28 15.98 0.66
C ALA A 9 -3.19 15.43 1.60
N SER A 10 -3.54 15.02 2.82
CA SER A 10 -2.58 14.45 3.76
C SER A 10 -2.05 13.07 3.34
N ILE A 11 -2.88 12.26 2.67
CA ILE A 11 -2.49 10.94 2.16
C ILE A 11 -1.62 11.12 0.91
N ASP A 12 -1.97 12.08 0.06
CA ASP A 12 -1.21 12.43 -1.13
C ASP A 12 0.19 12.93 -0.76
N GLU A 13 0.28 13.79 0.26
CA GLU A 13 1.56 14.28 0.77
C GLU A 13 2.46 13.14 1.25
N ILE A 14 1.88 12.16 1.96
CA ILE A 14 2.62 10.97 2.41
C ILE A 14 3.06 10.11 1.23
N ALA A 15 2.19 9.89 0.23
CA ALA A 15 2.53 9.11 -0.96
C ALA A 15 3.70 9.75 -1.73
N VAL A 16 3.67 11.08 -1.92
CA VAL A 16 4.74 11.84 -2.57
C VAL A 16 6.03 11.79 -1.75
N ALA A 17 5.95 11.91 -0.42
CA ALA A 17 7.12 11.82 0.44
C ALA A 17 7.80 10.44 0.34
N ILE A 18 7.01 9.36 0.34
CA ILE A 18 7.52 7.98 0.18
C ILE A 18 8.14 7.80 -1.21
N GLU A 19 7.47 8.25 -2.27
CA GLU A 19 8.01 8.18 -3.64
C GLU A 19 9.36 8.89 -3.76
N ASN A 20 9.46 10.11 -3.20
CA ASN A 20 10.69 10.88 -3.23
C ASN A 20 11.83 10.18 -2.48
N GLU A 21 11.58 9.67 -1.26
CA GLU A 21 12.60 8.96 -0.48
C GLU A 21 13.08 7.69 -1.21
N LEU A 22 12.16 6.92 -1.81
CA LEU A 22 12.54 5.74 -2.60
C LEU A 22 13.42 6.11 -3.79
N LYS A 23 13.09 7.20 -4.50
CA LYS A 23 13.88 7.69 -5.64
C LYS A 23 15.22 8.29 -5.24
N GLU A 24 15.32 8.87 -4.04
CA GLU A 24 16.60 9.36 -3.49
C GLU A 24 17.54 8.19 -3.13
N LEU A 25 16.98 7.06 -2.68
CA LEU A 25 17.74 5.84 -2.39
C LEU A 25 18.13 5.09 -3.66
N ASP A 26 17.22 5.04 -4.64
CA ASP A 26 17.42 4.42 -5.95
C ASP A 26 16.64 5.17 -7.04
N GLU A 27 17.36 5.94 -7.86
CA GLU A 27 16.77 6.72 -8.96
C GLU A 27 16.09 5.84 -10.03
N THR A 28 16.39 4.54 -10.06
CA THR A 28 15.78 3.57 -10.99
C THR A 28 14.51 2.92 -10.44
N ALA A 29 14.15 3.19 -9.18
CA ALA A 29 12.94 2.65 -8.57
C ALA A 29 11.67 3.09 -9.33
N GLU A 30 10.90 2.10 -9.79
CA GLU A 30 9.59 2.33 -10.40
C GLU A 30 8.51 2.39 -9.31
N VAL A 31 7.90 3.58 -9.15
CA VAL A 31 6.86 3.82 -8.15
C VAL A 31 5.55 4.12 -8.85
N GLU A 32 4.59 3.22 -8.69
CA GLU A 32 3.20 3.43 -9.11
C GLU A 32 2.33 3.77 -7.90
N ILE A 33 1.45 4.76 -8.06
CA ILE A 33 0.55 5.25 -7.01
C ILE A 33 -0.89 5.07 -7.47
N TYR A 34 -1.67 4.30 -6.71
CA TYR A 34 -3.09 4.07 -6.94
C TYR A 34 -3.93 4.58 -5.77
N SER A 35 -5.20 4.85 -6.04
CA SER A 35 -6.18 5.17 -4.99
C SER A 35 -7.37 4.22 -5.07
N GLY A 36 -7.73 3.66 -3.91
CA GLY A 36 -8.89 2.80 -3.76
C GLY A 36 -10.22 3.53 -3.57
N GLN A 37 -10.22 4.87 -3.45
CA GLN A 37 -11.42 5.69 -3.27
C GLN A 37 -12.33 5.23 -2.11
N ASN A 38 -11.73 4.71 -1.05
CA ASN A 38 -12.36 4.13 0.12
C ASN A 38 -13.31 2.96 -0.21
N ASP A 39 -13.08 2.29 -1.33
CA ASP A 39 -13.85 1.13 -1.81
C ASP A 39 -13.00 -0.14 -1.73
N GLN A 40 -13.45 -1.10 -0.92
CA GLN A 40 -12.71 -2.34 -0.68
C GLN A 40 -12.57 -3.19 -1.94
N SER A 41 -13.58 -3.19 -2.81
CA SER A 41 -13.55 -3.92 -4.10
C SER A 41 -12.46 -3.37 -5.02
N THR A 42 -12.35 -2.05 -5.10
CA THR A 42 -11.33 -1.35 -5.88
C THR A 42 -9.94 -1.60 -5.30
N LEU A 43 -9.78 -1.51 -3.98
CA LEU A 43 -8.53 -1.87 -3.29
C LEU A 43 -8.13 -3.32 -3.58
N MET A 44 -9.06 -4.27 -3.51
CA MET A 44 -8.78 -5.68 -3.80
C MET A 44 -8.34 -5.90 -5.26
N GLN A 45 -8.92 -5.16 -6.21
CA GLN A 45 -8.48 -5.20 -7.60
C GLN A 45 -7.07 -4.65 -7.76
N ILE A 46 -6.74 -3.54 -7.10
CA ILE A 46 -5.39 -2.95 -7.09
C ILE A 46 -4.38 -3.93 -6.48
N GLY A 47 -4.71 -4.57 -5.35
CA GLY A 47 -3.83 -5.56 -4.73
C GLY A 47 -3.51 -6.74 -5.66
N LYS A 48 -4.51 -7.26 -6.38
CA LYS A 48 -4.30 -8.31 -7.40
C LYS A 48 -3.49 -7.82 -8.60
N GLN A 49 -3.62 -6.55 -8.95
CA GLN A 49 -2.84 -5.93 -10.01
C GLN A 49 -1.36 -5.85 -9.61
N ALA A 50 -1.06 -5.45 -8.38
CA ALA A 50 0.31 -5.44 -7.83
C ALA A 50 1.04 -6.77 -8.00
N VAL A 51 0.31 -7.87 -7.83
CA VAL A 51 0.81 -9.24 -8.00
C VAL A 51 1.08 -9.55 -9.47
N THR A 52 0.13 -9.19 -10.32
CA THR A 52 0.22 -9.42 -11.77
C THR A 52 1.40 -8.66 -12.37
N ASP A 53 1.64 -7.44 -11.88
CA ASP A 53 2.72 -6.57 -12.31
C ASP A 53 4.06 -6.93 -11.67
N GLY A 54 4.07 -7.88 -10.71
CA GLY A 54 5.29 -8.35 -10.06
C GLY A 54 5.92 -7.30 -9.14
N ALA A 55 5.10 -6.52 -8.43
CA ALA A 55 5.60 -5.51 -7.50
C ALA A 55 6.50 -6.11 -6.41
N ASP A 56 7.67 -5.52 -6.18
CA ASP A 56 8.60 -5.96 -5.12
C ASP A 56 8.10 -5.64 -3.70
N VAL A 57 7.24 -4.63 -3.57
CA VAL A 57 6.68 -4.18 -2.29
C VAL A 57 5.37 -3.44 -2.50
N ILE A 58 4.43 -3.61 -1.58
CA ILE A 58 3.17 -2.86 -1.52
C ILE A 58 3.18 -1.97 -0.28
N ILE A 59 2.93 -0.68 -0.47
CA ILE A 59 2.92 0.33 0.59
C ILE A 59 1.51 0.93 0.69
N PRO A 60 0.61 0.32 1.47
CA PRO A 60 -0.73 0.87 1.68
C PRO A 60 -0.71 2.04 2.67
N ILE A 61 -1.47 3.08 2.36
CA ILE A 61 -1.65 4.27 3.21
C ILE A 61 -3.12 4.33 3.66
N GLY A 62 -3.35 4.01 4.93
CA GLY A 62 -4.66 4.00 5.58
C GLY A 62 -5.12 2.58 5.96
N THR A 63 -5.90 2.48 7.04
CA THR A 63 -6.28 1.19 7.65
C THR A 63 -6.98 0.24 6.68
N LEU A 64 -7.96 0.72 5.92
CA LEU A 64 -8.70 -0.14 4.98
C LEU A 64 -7.79 -0.61 3.84
N ALA A 65 -6.91 0.27 3.33
CA ALA A 65 -5.94 -0.12 2.32
C ALA A 65 -4.99 -1.19 2.86
N ALA A 66 -4.45 -1.01 4.07
CA ALA A 66 -3.51 -1.96 4.67
C ALA A 66 -4.15 -3.33 4.89
N GLN A 67 -5.32 -3.37 5.51
CA GLN A 67 -6.07 -4.62 5.70
C GLN A 67 -6.35 -5.32 4.37
N THR A 68 -6.74 -4.56 3.35
CA THR A 68 -7.06 -5.14 2.04
C THR A 68 -5.81 -5.64 1.32
N MET A 69 -4.68 -4.93 1.41
CA MET A 69 -3.43 -5.35 0.78
C MET A 69 -2.85 -6.59 1.44
N VAL A 70 -2.94 -6.72 2.78
CA VAL A 70 -2.53 -7.94 3.49
C VAL A 70 -3.33 -9.13 2.96
N VAL A 71 -4.67 -9.04 2.95
CA VAL A 71 -5.52 -10.12 2.39
C VAL A 71 -5.20 -10.40 0.92
N ALA A 72 -4.97 -9.37 0.11
CA ALA A 72 -4.65 -9.53 -1.30
C ALA A 72 -3.27 -10.15 -1.54
N SER A 73 -2.38 -10.13 -0.55
CA SER A 73 -1.01 -10.68 -0.61
C SER A 73 -0.81 -11.92 0.26
N GLU A 74 -1.81 -12.44 0.97
CA GLU A 74 -1.66 -13.62 1.85
C GLU A 74 -1.07 -14.85 1.14
N ASP A 75 -1.39 -15.06 -0.14
CA ASP A 75 -0.93 -16.22 -0.92
C ASP A 75 0.42 -16.00 -1.63
N ILE A 76 1.06 -14.85 -1.41
CA ILE A 76 2.04 -14.27 -2.33
C ILE A 76 3.07 -13.49 -1.51
N GLU A 77 4.33 -13.91 -1.58
CA GLU A 77 5.43 -13.43 -0.72
C GLU A 77 5.85 -11.95 -0.97
N ILE A 78 4.96 -11.11 -1.52
CA ILE A 78 5.19 -9.67 -1.69
C ILE A 78 5.02 -9.00 -0.32
N PRO A 79 6.06 -8.33 0.22
CA PRO A 79 5.98 -7.66 1.50
C PRO A 79 5.01 -6.47 1.47
N VAL A 80 4.21 -6.35 2.54
CA VAL A 80 3.32 -5.20 2.80
C VAL A 80 3.89 -4.32 3.90
N VAL A 81 4.27 -3.09 3.56
CA VAL A 81 4.82 -2.09 4.50
C VAL A 81 3.84 -0.93 4.63
N TYR A 82 3.02 -0.91 5.68
CA TYR A 82 1.92 0.05 5.81
C TYR A 82 2.34 1.40 6.43
N ALA A 83 1.63 2.46 6.06
CA ALA A 83 1.75 3.79 6.65
C ALA A 83 0.39 4.28 7.19
N THR A 84 0.43 5.22 8.15
CA THR A 84 -0.74 5.88 8.78
C THR A 84 -1.68 4.98 9.58
N ILE A 85 -1.17 3.88 10.13
CA ILE A 85 -1.92 3.00 11.03
C ILE A 85 -1.63 3.41 12.48
N SER A 86 -2.63 3.98 13.15
CA SER A 86 -2.47 4.45 14.55
C SER A 86 -2.51 3.31 15.57
N ASP A 87 -3.27 2.25 15.29
CA ASP A 87 -3.40 1.07 16.13
C ASP A 87 -3.38 -0.19 15.25
N PRO A 88 -2.19 -0.75 14.97
CA PRO A 88 -2.05 -1.94 14.13
C PRO A 88 -2.71 -3.19 14.74
N GLU A 89 -2.73 -3.33 16.06
CA GLU A 89 -3.32 -4.50 16.73
C GLU A 89 -4.84 -4.49 16.57
N ALA A 90 -5.50 -3.36 16.84
CA ALA A 90 -6.94 -3.21 16.61
C ALA A 90 -7.32 -3.37 15.13
N ALA A 91 -6.40 -3.03 14.22
CA ALA A 91 -6.58 -3.24 12.79
C ALA A 91 -6.30 -4.67 12.32
N SER A 92 -5.87 -5.58 13.21
CA SER A 92 -5.42 -6.95 12.86
C SER A 92 -4.26 -6.94 11.86
N LEU A 93 -3.34 -5.98 11.99
CA LEU A 93 -2.15 -5.78 11.15
C LEU A 93 -0.84 -6.11 11.89
N THR A 94 -0.94 -6.95 12.92
CA THR A 94 0.19 -7.45 13.72
C THR A 94 0.32 -8.95 13.54
N GLY A 95 1.55 -9.48 13.49
CA GLY A 95 1.77 -10.92 13.28
C GLY A 95 1.51 -11.35 11.83
N ILE A 96 1.74 -10.45 10.89
CA ILE A 96 1.78 -10.74 9.46
C ILE A 96 3.15 -11.37 9.21
N ASP A 97 3.18 -12.66 8.86
CA ASP A 97 4.39 -13.45 8.55
C ASP A 97 4.70 -13.43 7.05
#